data_AF-A0A3C1S781-F1
#
_entry.id   AF-A0A3C1S781-F1
#
_cell.length_a   1.000
_cell.length_b   1.000
_cell.length_c   1.000
_cell.angle_alpha   90.00
_cell.angle_beta   90.00
_cell.angle_gamma   90.00
#
_symmetry.space_group_name_H-M   'P 1'
#
loop_
_entity.id
_entity.type
_entity.pdbx_description
1 polymer ?
#
loop_
_entity_poly.entity_id
_entity_poly.type
_entity_poly.pdbx_seq_one_letter_code
_entity_poly.pdbx_strand_id
1 'polypeptide(L)'
;MEVLKGTVQNAKCKMQNEDTLHSPLCTLHSSIEPHKEEESRHERADFRSMKLVKDDLTQQQEKFIRNFCIRYSRRTRKSRELIEKHRPVFSDWINSLGFRMSLKEIMYPIASHRSQGARLWDIDGNEYIDMAIGYGVNYFGNNAPFVVEAVEKQLKDGFHLGPQFDLTSDVAELICELTGVDRVTFCNTGTEAVMTALRIARTVTGRDKIVIFQGSYHGTYDGILAIPTARGSFPASPGTPSKMVEDVYVLKYGDPESLEFIK
;
A
#
# COMPACT_ATOMS: atom_id res chain seq x y z
N MET A 1 8.11 -8.19 43.12
CA MET A 1 8.22 -7.31 41.94
C MET A 1 8.66 -5.94 42.43
N GLU A 2 9.97 -5.77 42.62
CA GLU A 2 10.58 -4.51 43.02
C GLU A 2 10.62 -3.53 41.84
N VAL A 3 10.19 -2.30 42.12
CA VAL A 3 10.05 -1.20 41.18
C VAL A 3 11.38 -0.44 41.13
N LEU A 4 12.08 -0.51 39.98
CA LEU A 4 13.28 0.27 39.70
C LEU A 4 12.90 1.76 39.49
N LYS A 5 13.36 2.61 40.42
CA LYS A 5 13.33 4.07 40.32
C LYS A 5 14.57 4.54 39.55
N GLY A 6 14.36 5.13 38.37
CA GLY A 6 15.40 5.83 37.59
C GLY A 6 15.14 7.33 37.57
N THR A 7 16.11 8.10 38.05
CA THR A 7 16.08 9.55 38.24
C THR A 7 16.31 10.29 36.91
N VAL A 8 15.44 11.26 36.58
CA VAL A 8 15.62 12.21 35.47
C VAL A 8 16.32 13.46 35.99
N GLN A 9 17.51 13.78 35.46
CA GLN A 9 18.17 15.07 35.68
C GLN A 9 17.95 15.97 34.46
N ASN A 10 17.24 17.09 34.70
CA ASN A 10 17.03 18.18 33.74
C ASN A 10 18.29 19.04 33.60
N ALA A 11 18.84 19.14 32.39
CA ALA A 11 19.84 20.14 32.04
C ALA A 11 19.15 21.45 31.59
N LYS A 12 19.40 22.53 32.33
CA LYS A 12 18.88 23.88 32.06
C LYS A 12 19.64 24.53 30.89
N CYS A 13 18.91 24.98 29.87
CA CYS A 13 19.40 25.89 28.84
C CYS A 13 19.33 27.33 29.38
N LYS A 14 20.46 28.06 29.40
CA LYS A 14 20.51 29.50 29.67
C LYS A 14 20.75 30.24 28.35
N MET A 15 19.83 31.14 28.01
CA MET A 15 20.02 32.15 26.98
C MET A 15 20.79 33.35 27.57
N GLN A 16 21.73 33.91 26.80
CA GLN A 16 22.22 35.27 26.97
C GLN A 16 22.39 35.91 25.59
N ASN A 17 21.84 37.11 25.43
CA ASN A 17 21.96 38.00 24.28
C ASN A 17 23.16 38.96 24.47
N GLU A 18 23.71 39.45 23.36
CA GLU A 18 23.93 40.87 22.98
C GLU A 18 25.21 41.11 22.15
N ASP A 19 24.99 41.54 20.90
CA ASP A 19 25.65 42.56 20.07
C ASP A 19 27.15 42.88 20.19
N THR A 20 27.86 42.87 19.05
CA THR A 20 28.71 44.00 18.57
C THR A 20 29.27 43.76 17.14
N LEU A 21 29.13 44.77 16.28
CA LEU A 21 29.77 44.90 14.96
C LEU A 21 31.24 45.36 15.08
N HIS A 22 32.17 44.74 14.34
CA HIS A 22 33.10 45.37 13.35
C HIS A 22 34.24 44.40 12.96
N SER A 23 34.60 44.39 11.66
CA SER A 23 35.66 43.60 11.03
C SER A 23 37.08 44.11 11.37
N PRO A 24 38.17 43.35 11.08
CA PRO A 24 38.72 43.32 9.72
C PRO A 24 39.26 41.95 9.25
N LEU A 25 39.49 41.87 7.94
CA LEU A 25 40.04 40.75 7.20
C LEU A 25 41.31 40.17 7.81
N CYS A 26 41.37 38.84 7.92
CA CYS A 26 42.63 38.09 7.95
C CYS A 26 42.53 36.92 6.97
N THR A 27 43.16 37.10 5.82
CA THR A 27 43.42 36.07 4.82
C THR A 27 44.41 35.04 5.37
N LEU A 28 43.98 33.80 5.55
CA LEU A 28 44.88 32.65 5.60
C LEU A 28 44.47 31.69 4.48
N HIS A 29 45.30 31.65 3.45
CA HIS A 29 45.31 30.61 2.44
C HIS A 29 45.72 29.30 3.11
N SER A 30 44.79 28.35 3.23
CA SER A 30 45.13 26.93 3.24
C SER A 30 44.36 26.26 2.12
N SER A 31 45.07 25.92 1.06
CA SER A 31 44.58 25.13 -0.06
C SER A 31 44.16 23.75 0.43
N ILE A 32 42.90 23.60 0.82
CA ILE A 32 42.26 22.30 0.97
C ILE A 32 41.77 21.93 -0.43
N GLU A 33 42.49 21.01 -1.06
CA GLU A 33 42.04 20.40 -2.31
C GLU A 33 40.63 19.84 -2.11
N PRO A 34 39.69 20.04 -3.06
CA PRO A 34 38.37 19.45 -2.95
C PRO A 34 38.55 17.94 -3.01
N HIS A 35 38.34 17.28 -1.87
CA HIS A 35 38.02 15.86 -1.86
C HIS A 35 36.91 15.66 -2.88
N LYS A 36 37.20 14.88 -3.92
CA LYS A 36 36.18 14.35 -4.84
C LYS A 36 35.20 13.56 -3.98
N GLU A 37 34.10 14.20 -3.59
CA GLU A 37 32.88 13.47 -3.31
C GLU A 37 32.57 12.71 -4.60
N GLU A 38 32.89 11.42 -4.61
CA GLU A 38 32.25 10.52 -5.56
C GLU A 38 30.76 10.71 -5.33
N GLU A 39 30.09 11.36 -6.29
CA GLU A 39 28.64 11.40 -6.38
C GLU A 39 28.15 9.95 -6.28
N SER A 40 27.76 9.52 -5.07
CA SER A 40 26.95 8.33 -4.91
C SER A 40 25.60 8.70 -5.54
N ARG A 41 25.52 8.55 -6.86
CA ARG A 41 24.26 8.53 -7.59
C ARG A 41 23.48 7.38 -6.95
N HIS A 42 22.65 7.74 -5.97
CA HIS A 42 21.62 6.84 -5.47
C HIS A 42 20.90 6.36 -6.71
N GLU A 43 20.91 5.06 -6.96
CA GLU A 43 20.10 4.45 -8.02
C GLU A 43 18.67 4.92 -7.79
N ARG A 44 18.24 5.93 -8.55
CA ARG A 44 16.87 6.39 -8.51
C ARG A 44 16.10 5.42 -9.37
N ALA A 45 15.34 4.53 -8.75
CA ALA A 45 14.36 3.73 -9.48
C ALA A 45 13.49 4.67 -10.32
N ASP A 46 13.26 4.33 -11.59
CA ASP A 46 12.33 5.08 -12.45
C ASP A 46 10.91 4.76 -11.99
N PHE A 47 10.35 5.64 -11.17
CA PHE A 47 9.03 5.46 -10.58
C PHE A 47 7.88 5.92 -11.47
N ARG A 48 8.11 6.16 -12.77
CA ARG A 48 7.03 6.56 -13.69
C ARG A 48 6.08 5.40 -13.95
N SER A 49 4.98 5.36 -13.19
CA SER A 49 3.88 4.41 -13.39
C SER A 49 3.17 4.60 -14.74
N MET A 50 3.17 5.81 -15.29
CA MET A 50 2.57 6.13 -16.58
C MET A 50 3.60 6.14 -17.69
N LYS A 51 3.40 5.26 -18.68
CA LYS A 51 4.15 5.30 -19.94
C LYS A 51 3.45 6.25 -20.90
N LEU A 52 4.03 7.43 -21.10
CA LEU A 52 3.51 8.46 -22.02
C LEU A 52 4.00 8.26 -23.48
N VAL A 53 4.65 7.14 -23.75
CA VAL A 53 5.14 6.78 -25.09
C VAL A 53 3.98 6.24 -25.92
N LYS A 54 3.95 6.58 -27.22
CA LYS A 54 2.96 6.02 -28.14
C LYS A 54 3.18 4.51 -28.26
N ASP A 55 2.11 3.74 -28.15
CA ASP A 55 2.16 2.29 -28.35
C ASP A 55 2.53 1.97 -29.82
N ASP A 56 3.45 1.02 -30.00
CA ASP A 56 3.83 0.52 -31.32
C ASP A 56 2.76 -0.45 -31.84
N LEU A 57 1.91 0.05 -32.74
CA LEU A 57 0.70 -0.63 -33.20
C LEU A 57 0.63 -0.59 -34.72
N THR A 58 0.19 -1.69 -35.32
CA THR A 58 -0.13 -1.72 -36.75
C THR A 58 -1.37 -0.88 -37.04
N GLN A 59 -1.53 -0.44 -38.30
CA GLN A 59 -2.72 0.33 -38.71
C GLN A 59 -4.04 -0.42 -38.42
N GLN A 60 -4.04 -1.75 -38.55
CA GLN A 60 -5.20 -2.59 -38.22
C GLN A 60 -5.52 -2.54 -36.72
N GLN A 61 -4.50 -2.62 -35.86
CA GLN A 61 -4.66 -2.53 -34.41
C GLN A 61 -5.12 -1.14 -33.96
N GLU A 62 -4.55 -0.07 -34.53
CA GLU A 62 -4.99 1.31 -34.24
C GLU A 62 -6.46 1.51 -34.60
N LYS A 63 -6.90 1.01 -35.76
CA LYS A 63 -8.30 1.07 -36.19
C LYS A 63 -9.21 0.28 -35.25
N PHE A 64 -8.79 -0.90 -34.82
CA PHE A 64 -9.54 -1.72 -33.86
C PHE A 64 -9.68 -0.99 -32.51
N ILE A 65 -8.59 -0.51 -31.93
CA ILE A 65 -8.58 0.20 -30.64
C ILE A 65 -9.47 1.42 -30.70
N ARG A 66 -9.38 2.23 -31.76
CA ARG A 66 -10.26 3.40 -31.94
C ARG A 66 -11.74 3.01 -31.92
N ASN A 67 -12.12 2.00 -32.70
CA ASN A 67 -13.50 1.52 -32.75
C ASN A 67 -13.94 0.91 -31.41
N PHE A 68 -13.04 0.23 -30.71
CA PHE A 68 -13.30 -0.30 -29.37
C PHE A 68 -13.55 0.82 -28.36
N CYS A 69 -12.68 1.83 -28.29
CA CYS A 69 -12.83 2.97 -27.40
C CYS A 69 -14.16 3.70 -27.62
N ILE A 70 -14.57 3.89 -28.88
CA ILE A 70 -15.88 4.50 -29.19
C ILE A 70 -17.03 3.65 -28.64
N ARG A 71 -17.02 2.33 -28.89
CA ARG A 71 -18.09 1.42 -28.41
C ARG A 71 -18.13 1.35 -26.89
N TYR A 72 -16.97 1.23 -26.25
CA TYR A 72 -16.83 1.16 -24.80
C TYR A 72 -17.33 2.45 -24.15
N SER A 73 -16.80 3.60 -24.56
CA SER A 73 -17.20 4.90 -24.01
C SER A 73 -18.67 5.23 -24.25
N ARG A 74 -19.28 4.73 -25.33
CA ARG A 74 -20.73 4.85 -25.53
C ARG A 74 -21.52 3.98 -24.55
N ARG A 75 -21.04 2.78 -24.26
CA ARG A 75 -21.70 1.82 -23.36
C ARG A 75 -21.64 2.26 -21.89
N THR A 76 -20.53 2.88 -21.49
CA THR A 76 -20.22 3.26 -20.10
C THR A 76 -20.10 4.78 -19.95
N ARG A 77 -20.99 5.51 -20.63
CA ARG A 77 -20.91 6.97 -20.80
C ARG A 77 -21.01 7.70 -19.46
N LYS A 78 -21.96 7.32 -18.60
CA LYS A 78 -22.14 7.98 -17.31
C LYS A 78 -20.96 7.70 -16.39
N SER A 79 -20.35 6.50 -16.45
CA SER A 79 -19.13 6.20 -15.68
C SER A 79 -17.99 7.17 -16.05
N ARG A 80 -17.78 7.40 -17.36
CA ARG A 80 -16.81 8.38 -17.85
C ARG A 80 -17.11 9.78 -17.33
N GLU A 81 -18.34 10.26 -17.53
CA GLU A 81 -18.79 11.60 -17.12
C GLU A 81 -18.64 11.82 -15.61
N LEU A 82 -18.97 10.82 -14.80
CA LEU A 82 -18.82 10.86 -13.35
C LEU A 82 -17.37 11.07 -12.94
N ILE A 83 -16.45 10.28 -13.51
CA ILE A 83 -15.02 10.35 -13.18
C ILE A 83 -14.41 11.63 -13.69
N GLU A 84 -14.69 12.05 -14.93
CA GLU A 84 -14.21 13.32 -15.47
C GLU A 84 -14.63 14.51 -14.61
N LYS A 85 -15.89 14.55 -14.15
CA LYS A 85 -16.41 15.60 -13.29
C LYS A 85 -15.70 15.69 -11.94
N HIS A 86 -15.37 14.54 -11.31
CA HIS A 86 -14.84 14.51 -9.94
C HIS A 86 -13.31 14.35 -9.88
N ARG A 87 -12.64 14.06 -10.99
CA ARG A 87 -11.17 13.90 -11.06
C ARG A 87 -10.38 15.06 -10.41
N PRO A 88 -10.80 16.34 -10.48
CA PRO A 88 -10.06 17.43 -9.82
C PRO A 88 -10.10 17.39 -8.29
N VAL A 89 -11.10 16.73 -7.70
CA VAL A 89 -11.34 16.74 -6.24
C VAL A 89 -11.17 15.37 -5.58
N PHE A 90 -11.29 14.29 -6.35
CA PHE A 90 -11.16 12.92 -5.86
C PHE A 90 -9.93 12.25 -6.45
N SER A 91 -8.88 12.12 -5.62
CA SER A 91 -7.65 11.42 -5.98
C SER A 91 -7.83 9.93 -5.74
N ASP A 92 -7.99 9.18 -6.83
CA ASP A 92 -8.11 7.72 -6.80
C ASP A 92 -7.09 7.11 -7.76
N TRP A 93 -6.23 6.24 -7.22
CA TRP A 93 -5.13 5.59 -7.92
C TRP A 93 -5.62 4.67 -9.05
N ILE A 94 -6.84 4.12 -8.93
CA ILE A 94 -7.45 3.24 -9.92
C ILE A 94 -7.58 3.95 -11.28
N ASN A 95 -7.77 5.27 -11.29
CA ASN A 95 -7.87 6.08 -12.50
C ASN A 95 -6.61 6.05 -13.39
N SER A 96 -5.47 5.62 -12.83
CA SER A 96 -4.17 5.56 -13.51
C SER A 96 -3.63 4.13 -13.67
N LEU A 97 -4.33 3.13 -13.11
CA LEU A 97 -3.85 1.75 -13.08
C LEU A 97 -3.79 1.18 -14.50
N GLY A 98 -2.60 0.75 -14.92
CA GLY A 98 -2.40 0.15 -16.25
C GLY A 98 -2.50 1.15 -17.41
N PHE A 99 -2.29 2.44 -17.16
CA PHE A 99 -2.35 3.49 -18.18
C PHE A 99 -1.48 3.17 -19.42
N ARG A 100 -2.10 3.29 -20.60
CA ARG A 100 -1.44 3.27 -21.91
C ARG A 100 -1.97 4.40 -22.77
N MET A 101 -1.10 5.00 -23.57
CA MET A 101 -1.47 6.14 -24.42
C MET A 101 -2.57 5.81 -25.42
N SER A 102 -2.55 4.60 -26.02
CA SER A 102 -3.59 4.16 -26.97
C SER A 102 -4.97 3.95 -26.34
N LEU A 103 -5.03 3.71 -25.02
CA LEU A 103 -6.27 3.44 -24.29
C LEU A 103 -6.74 4.61 -23.42
N LYS A 104 -6.07 5.77 -23.48
CA LYS A 104 -6.37 6.93 -22.61
C LYS A 104 -7.85 7.32 -22.56
N GLU A 105 -8.58 7.18 -23.68
CA GLU A 105 -10.00 7.55 -23.81
C GLU A 105 -10.96 6.63 -23.05
N ILE A 106 -10.48 5.48 -22.57
CA ILE A 106 -11.24 4.53 -21.74
C ILE A 106 -10.61 4.38 -20.35
N MET A 107 -9.67 5.26 -19.98
CA MET A 107 -9.04 5.26 -18.66
C MET A 107 -9.91 5.92 -17.60
N TYR A 108 -10.93 5.18 -17.18
CA TYR A 108 -11.80 5.48 -16.05
C TYR A 108 -12.38 4.16 -15.50
N PRO A 109 -12.52 4.02 -14.18
CA PRO A 109 -13.20 2.87 -13.58
C PRO A 109 -14.68 2.85 -13.95
N ILE A 110 -15.26 1.65 -13.96
CA ILE A 110 -16.70 1.47 -14.05
C ILE A 110 -17.33 1.85 -12.71
N ALA A 111 -18.30 2.76 -12.74
CA ALA A 111 -19.03 3.16 -11.55
C ALA A 111 -20.24 2.24 -11.36
N SER A 112 -20.20 1.42 -10.30
CA SER A 112 -21.31 0.52 -9.94
C SER A 112 -22.35 1.22 -9.06
N HIS A 113 -23.62 0.81 -9.16
CA HIS A 113 -24.67 1.27 -8.23
C HIS A 113 -25.38 0.13 -7.50
N ARG A 114 -25.20 -1.13 -7.94
CA ARG A 114 -25.89 -2.29 -7.39
C ARG A 114 -25.07 -3.54 -7.64
N SER A 115 -25.09 -4.46 -6.69
CA SER A 115 -24.58 -5.82 -6.85
C SER A 115 -25.49 -6.80 -6.08
N GLN A 116 -25.61 -8.03 -6.57
CA GLN A 116 -26.40 -9.10 -5.95
C GLN A 116 -25.91 -10.45 -6.47
N GLY A 117 -25.60 -11.37 -5.56
CA GLY A 117 -24.99 -12.65 -5.92
C GLY A 117 -23.73 -12.43 -6.77
N ALA A 118 -23.64 -13.12 -7.89
CA ALA A 118 -22.53 -12.99 -8.85
C ALA A 118 -22.74 -11.91 -9.92
N ARG A 119 -23.64 -10.93 -9.69
CA ARG A 119 -23.98 -9.88 -10.66
C ARG A 119 -23.67 -8.49 -10.13
N LEU A 120 -23.26 -7.61 -11.03
CA LEU A 120 -23.01 -6.20 -10.79
C LEU A 120 -23.67 -5.35 -11.89
N TRP A 121 -24.25 -4.22 -11.51
CA TRP A 121 -24.85 -3.25 -12.42
C TRP A 121 -24.16 -1.90 -12.28
N ASP A 122 -23.73 -1.34 -13.41
CA ASP A 122 -23.17 0.01 -13.47
C ASP A 122 -24.25 1.10 -13.52
N ILE A 123 -23.84 2.36 -13.38
CA ILE A 123 -24.76 3.51 -13.42
C ILE A 123 -25.39 3.76 -14.81
N ASP A 124 -24.85 3.13 -15.85
CA ASP A 124 -25.40 3.12 -17.20
C ASP A 124 -26.48 2.04 -17.39
N GLY A 125 -26.65 1.14 -16.42
CA GLY A 125 -27.61 0.03 -16.44
C GLY A 125 -27.06 -1.24 -17.10
N ASN A 126 -25.75 -1.31 -17.38
CA ASN A 126 -25.12 -2.50 -17.89
C ASN A 126 -25.01 -3.55 -16.78
N GLU A 127 -25.39 -4.79 -17.07
CA GLU A 127 -25.17 -5.93 -16.19
C GLU A 127 -23.87 -6.66 -16.54
N TYR A 128 -23.16 -7.07 -15.49
CA TYR A 128 -21.93 -7.83 -15.54
C TYR A 128 -22.04 -9.11 -14.71
N ILE A 129 -21.35 -10.16 -15.14
CA ILE A 129 -20.99 -11.27 -14.26
C ILE A 129 -19.75 -10.82 -13.48
N ASP A 130 -19.88 -10.69 -12.17
CA ASP A 130 -18.82 -10.23 -11.28
C ASP A 130 -17.89 -11.40 -10.94
N MET A 131 -16.78 -11.49 -11.67
CA MET A 131 -15.69 -12.42 -11.39
C MET A 131 -14.62 -11.80 -10.48
N ALA A 132 -14.71 -10.50 -10.18
CA ALA A 132 -13.78 -9.82 -9.30
C ALA A 132 -14.13 -10.04 -7.82
N ILE A 133 -15.43 -10.23 -7.53
CA ILE A 133 -15.99 -10.60 -6.22
C ILE A 133 -15.40 -9.79 -5.05
N GLY A 134 -15.25 -8.48 -5.27
CA GLY A 134 -14.69 -7.56 -4.28
C GLY A 134 -13.24 -7.89 -3.91
N TYR A 135 -12.39 -8.24 -4.88
CA TYR A 135 -11.01 -8.70 -4.64
C TYR A 135 -10.93 -9.96 -3.77
N GLY A 136 -11.94 -10.84 -3.88
CA GLY A 136 -12.05 -12.08 -3.12
C GLY A 136 -12.85 -11.97 -1.82
N VAL A 137 -13.28 -10.78 -1.41
CA VAL A 137 -14.05 -10.57 -0.16
C VAL A 137 -15.44 -11.19 -0.23
N ASN A 138 -16.14 -11.03 -1.34
CA ASN A 138 -17.54 -11.45 -1.49
C ASN A 138 -17.64 -12.92 -1.91
N TYR A 139 -17.04 -13.81 -1.11
CA TYR A 139 -16.95 -15.25 -1.40
C TYR A 139 -18.32 -15.89 -1.62
N PHE A 140 -19.32 -15.55 -0.80
CA PHE A 140 -20.70 -16.02 -0.91
C PHE A 140 -21.56 -15.20 -1.90
N GLY A 141 -20.92 -14.36 -2.71
CA GLY A 141 -21.57 -13.40 -3.59
C GLY A 141 -21.91 -12.09 -2.90
N ASN A 142 -22.20 -11.07 -3.71
CA ASN A 142 -22.61 -9.76 -3.24
C ASN A 142 -23.96 -9.84 -2.52
N ASN A 143 -24.10 -9.15 -1.39
CA ASN A 143 -25.37 -9.03 -0.66
C ASN A 143 -25.94 -10.41 -0.24
N ALA A 144 -25.08 -11.27 0.32
CA ALA A 144 -25.46 -12.59 0.81
C ALA A 144 -26.47 -12.46 1.98
N PRO A 145 -27.64 -13.13 1.93
CA PRO A 145 -28.74 -12.86 2.86
C PRO A 145 -28.36 -12.95 4.35
N PHE A 146 -27.60 -13.97 4.74
CA PHE A 146 -27.19 -14.17 6.13
C PHE A 146 -26.23 -13.07 6.64
N VAL A 147 -25.40 -12.48 5.76
CA VAL A 147 -24.53 -11.36 6.11
C VAL A 147 -25.35 -10.10 6.31
N VAL A 148 -26.30 -9.85 5.40
CA VAL A 148 -27.21 -8.69 5.48
C VAL A 148 -28.02 -8.76 6.76
N GLU A 149 -28.63 -9.90 7.06
CA GLU A 149 -29.41 -10.12 8.27
C GLU A 149 -28.58 -9.87 9.54
N ALA A 150 -27.34 -10.38 9.60
CA ALA A 150 -26.44 -10.15 10.73
C ALA A 150 -26.10 -8.66 10.92
N VAL A 151 -25.82 -7.94 9.83
CA VAL A 151 -25.56 -6.50 9.86
C VAL A 151 -26.79 -5.71 10.28
N GLU A 152 -27.97 -6.01 9.73
CA GLU A 152 -29.23 -5.36 10.08
C GLU A 152 -29.61 -5.58 11.55
N LYS A 153 -29.33 -6.77 12.09
CA LYS A 153 -29.51 -7.05 13.51
C LYS A 153 -28.57 -6.17 14.35
N GLN A 154 -27.28 -6.14 14.04
CA GLN A 154 -26.31 -5.33 14.78
C GLN A 154 -26.62 -3.83 14.72
N LEU A 155 -27.12 -3.33 13.59
CA LEU A 155 -27.50 -1.94 13.43
C LEU A 155 -28.59 -1.50 14.41
N LYS A 156 -29.46 -2.41 14.87
CA LYS A 156 -30.49 -2.12 15.88
C LYS A 156 -29.90 -1.93 17.28
N ASP A 157 -28.79 -2.61 17.57
CA ASP A 157 -28.12 -2.58 18.87
C ASP A 157 -27.00 -1.52 18.94
N GLY A 158 -26.52 -1.05 17.78
CA GLY A 158 -25.50 -0.01 17.66
C GLY A 158 -24.06 -0.51 17.67
N PHE A 159 -23.10 0.41 17.83
CA PHE A 159 -21.65 0.12 17.80
C PHE A 159 -20.96 0.63 19.06
N HIS A 160 -20.70 -0.27 20.01
CA HIS A 160 -20.09 0.06 21.30
C HIS A 160 -18.57 0.15 21.18
N LEU A 161 -18.06 1.24 20.60
CA LEU A 161 -16.61 1.48 20.49
C LEU A 161 -16.04 1.98 21.83
N GLY A 162 -14.89 1.44 22.22
CA GLY A 162 -14.18 1.79 23.46
C GLY A 162 -14.17 0.63 24.46
N PRO A 163 -15.33 0.18 24.95
CA PRO A 163 -15.45 -1.08 25.67
C PRO A 163 -15.10 -2.29 24.78
N GLN A 164 -14.84 -3.44 25.41
CA GLN A 164 -14.75 -4.69 24.66
C GLN A 164 -16.13 -5.11 24.16
N PHE A 165 -16.17 -5.62 22.93
CA PHE A 165 -17.40 -6.13 22.32
C PHE A 165 -17.56 -7.61 22.64
N ASP A 166 -18.72 -7.99 23.16
CA ASP A 166 -19.02 -9.33 23.70
C ASP A 166 -18.84 -10.46 22.68
N LEU A 167 -19.24 -10.26 21.43
CA LEU A 167 -19.09 -11.25 20.35
C LEU A 167 -17.63 -11.50 19.93
N THR A 168 -16.67 -10.66 20.37
CA THR A 168 -15.27 -10.77 19.94
C THR A 168 -14.65 -12.11 20.36
N SER A 169 -15.00 -12.59 21.56
CA SER A 169 -14.48 -13.85 22.10
C SER A 169 -14.99 -15.05 21.30
N ASP A 170 -16.29 -15.10 21.02
CA ASP A 170 -16.92 -16.16 20.23
C ASP A 170 -16.31 -16.25 18.82
N VAL A 171 -16.06 -15.09 18.19
CA VAL A 171 -15.40 -15.04 16.87
C VAL A 171 -13.96 -15.55 16.94
N ALA A 172 -13.22 -15.20 18.00
CA ALA A 172 -11.86 -15.69 18.19
C ALA A 172 -11.81 -17.22 18.36
N GLU A 173 -12.73 -17.78 19.15
CA GLU A 173 -12.87 -19.23 19.34
C GLU A 173 -13.15 -19.96 18.01
N LEU A 174 -14.08 -19.45 17.20
CA LEU A 174 -14.39 -20.03 15.88
C LEU A 174 -13.18 -20.00 14.93
N ILE A 175 -12.37 -18.93 14.95
CA ILE A 175 -11.15 -18.85 14.13
C ILE A 175 -10.11 -19.86 14.61
N CYS A 176 -9.92 -19.98 15.93
CA CYS A 176 -9.03 -20.98 16.53
C CYS A 176 -9.45 -22.40 16.14
N GLU A 177 -10.75 -22.72 16.20
CA GLU A 177 -11.29 -24.02 15.79
C GLU A 177 -11.05 -24.29 14.29
N LEU A 178 -11.32 -23.31 13.44
CA LEU A 178 -11.22 -23.45 11.98
C LEU A 178 -9.77 -23.62 11.50
N THR A 179 -8.82 -22.96 12.15
CA THR A 179 -7.43 -22.82 11.66
C THR A 179 -6.40 -23.59 12.50
N GLY A 180 -6.76 -23.99 13.72
CA GLY A 180 -5.85 -24.67 14.65
C GLY A 180 -4.82 -23.77 15.33
N VAL A 181 -4.96 -22.43 15.23
CA VAL A 181 -4.07 -21.49 15.93
C VAL A 181 -4.44 -21.34 17.40
N ASP A 182 -3.46 -21.11 18.27
CA ASP A 182 -3.70 -20.99 19.71
C ASP A 182 -4.40 -19.68 20.12
N ARG A 183 -4.14 -18.58 19.40
CA ARG A 183 -4.60 -17.24 19.77
C ARG A 183 -4.85 -16.36 18.54
N VAL A 184 -5.81 -15.46 18.65
CA VAL A 184 -6.21 -14.51 17.60
C VAL A 184 -6.15 -13.08 18.13
N THR A 185 -5.81 -12.15 17.25
CA THR A 185 -5.99 -10.70 17.44
C THR A 185 -6.64 -10.12 16.20
N PHE A 186 -7.43 -9.07 16.36
CA PHE A 186 -8.15 -8.41 15.28
C PHE A 186 -7.44 -7.13 14.84
N CYS A 187 -7.44 -6.86 13.55
CA CYS A 187 -6.91 -5.64 12.93
C CYS A 187 -7.95 -5.07 11.97
N ASN A 188 -7.83 -3.79 11.61
CA ASN A 188 -8.80 -3.15 10.72
C ASN A 188 -8.58 -3.51 9.24
N THR A 189 -7.35 -3.87 8.87
CA THR A 189 -6.98 -4.23 7.49
C THR A 189 -5.96 -5.35 7.44
N GLY A 190 -5.82 -6.00 6.27
CA GLY A 190 -4.75 -6.96 6.02
C GLY A 190 -3.34 -6.33 6.14
N THR A 191 -3.18 -5.07 5.76
CA THR A 191 -1.91 -4.32 5.95
C THR A 191 -1.55 -4.22 7.43
N GLU A 192 -2.51 -3.89 8.30
CA GLU A 192 -2.27 -3.83 9.75
C GLU A 192 -1.97 -5.20 10.34
N ALA A 193 -2.63 -6.25 9.86
CA ALA A 193 -2.36 -7.62 10.30
C ALA A 193 -0.91 -8.03 9.99
N VAL A 194 -0.41 -7.76 8.77
CA VAL A 194 0.99 -8.01 8.40
C VAL A 194 1.94 -7.17 9.26
N MET A 195 1.69 -5.86 9.38
CA MET A 195 2.51 -4.96 10.20
C MET A 195 2.62 -5.46 11.64
N THR A 196 1.50 -5.91 12.22
CA THR A 196 1.42 -6.43 13.59
C THR A 196 2.17 -7.77 13.71
N ALA A 197 2.00 -8.68 12.74
CA ALA A 197 2.68 -9.97 12.72
C ALA A 197 4.21 -9.80 12.70
N LEU A 198 4.74 -8.89 11.86
CA LEU A 198 6.16 -8.58 11.82
C LEU A 198 6.67 -8.04 13.15
N ARG A 199 5.91 -7.15 13.80
CA ARG A 199 6.26 -6.61 15.11
C ARG A 199 6.31 -7.69 16.18
N ILE A 200 5.35 -8.62 16.18
CA ILE A 200 5.32 -9.75 17.10
C ILE A 200 6.56 -10.64 16.86
N ALA A 201 6.86 -11.00 15.61
CA ALA A 201 8.01 -11.82 15.28
C ALA A 201 9.33 -11.20 15.75
N ARG A 202 9.53 -9.89 15.52
CA ARG A 202 10.71 -9.17 16.00
C ARG A 202 10.79 -9.13 17.53
N THR A 203 9.65 -8.87 18.20
CA THR A 203 9.58 -8.81 19.67
C THR A 203 9.95 -10.15 20.31
N VAL A 204 9.45 -11.25 19.76
CA VAL A 204 9.70 -12.59 20.31
C VAL A 204 11.13 -13.06 20.03
N THR A 205 11.66 -12.78 18.83
CA THR A 205 12.97 -13.30 18.41
C THR A 205 14.14 -12.38 18.78
N GLY A 206 13.89 -11.08 19.01
CA GLY A 206 14.92 -10.06 19.17
C GLY A 206 15.74 -9.79 17.89
N ARG A 207 15.24 -10.22 16.72
CA ARG A 207 15.91 -10.07 15.42
C ARG A 207 15.21 -8.99 14.59
N ASP A 208 15.97 -8.22 13.82
CA ASP A 208 15.44 -7.12 13.00
C ASP A 208 15.05 -7.55 11.59
N LYS A 209 15.84 -8.48 11.02
CA LYS A 209 15.78 -8.87 9.61
C LYS A 209 14.53 -9.68 9.28
N ILE A 210 13.94 -9.39 8.13
CA ILE A 210 12.75 -10.07 7.58
C ILE A 210 13.03 -10.51 6.15
N VAL A 211 12.56 -11.70 5.80
CA VAL A 211 12.56 -12.21 4.42
C VAL A 211 11.15 -12.13 3.86
N ILE A 212 11.02 -11.60 2.64
CA ILE A 212 9.80 -11.68 1.83
C ILE A 212 10.15 -12.26 0.45
N PHE A 213 9.14 -12.71 -0.28
CA PHE A 213 9.36 -13.32 -1.59
C PHE A 213 8.85 -12.44 -2.73
N GLN A 214 9.64 -12.36 -3.79
CA GLN A 214 9.33 -11.62 -5.01
C GLN A 214 7.98 -12.07 -5.59
N GLY A 215 7.15 -11.10 -5.97
CA GLY A 215 5.80 -11.34 -6.49
C GLY A 215 4.73 -11.52 -5.42
N SER A 216 5.10 -11.60 -4.15
CA SER A 216 4.12 -11.62 -3.05
C SER A 216 3.52 -10.24 -2.80
N TYR A 217 2.29 -10.20 -2.29
CA TYR A 217 1.63 -8.98 -1.86
C TYR A 217 1.25 -9.09 -0.38
N HIS A 218 1.74 -8.14 0.43
CA HIS A 218 1.55 -8.12 1.89
C HIS A 218 0.97 -6.79 2.38
N GLY A 219 0.16 -6.13 1.53
CA GLY A 219 -0.42 -4.84 1.83
C GLY A 219 0.51 -3.67 1.49
N THR A 220 0.33 -2.56 2.20
CA THR A 220 0.94 -1.26 1.86
C THR A 220 1.78 -0.67 3.00
N TYR A 221 2.20 -1.49 3.96
CA TYR A 221 3.11 -1.06 5.02
C TYR A 221 4.51 -0.86 4.43
N ASP A 222 5.08 0.34 4.57
CA ASP A 222 6.39 0.71 4.01
C ASP A 222 7.49 -0.32 4.28
N GLY A 223 7.51 -0.93 5.47
CA GLY A 223 8.51 -1.93 5.85
C GLY A 223 8.40 -3.28 5.14
N ILE A 224 7.50 -3.44 4.17
CA ILE A 224 7.48 -4.57 3.22
C ILE A 224 7.44 -4.13 1.75
N LEU A 225 7.46 -2.82 1.46
CA LEU A 225 7.45 -2.27 0.11
C LEU A 225 8.88 -2.22 -0.45
N ALA A 226 9.46 -3.39 -0.69
CA ALA A 226 10.83 -3.57 -1.13
C ALA A 226 10.92 -4.27 -2.50
N ILE A 227 11.91 -3.89 -3.29
CA ILE A 227 12.36 -4.60 -4.50
C ILE A 227 13.78 -5.14 -4.31
N PRO A 228 14.13 -6.29 -4.92
CA PRO A 228 15.48 -6.85 -4.81
C PRO A 228 16.49 -6.02 -5.61
N THR A 229 17.69 -5.86 -5.07
CA THR A 229 18.86 -5.28 -5.75
C THR A 229 20.11 -6.12 -5.47
N ALA A 230 21.19 -5.86 -6.21
CA ALA A 230 22.47 -6.52 -5.98
C ALA A 230 23.08 -6.23 -4.58
N ARG A 231 22.62 -5.16 -3.90
CA ARG A 231 23.16 -4.70 -2.60
C ARG A 231 22.17 -4.88 -1.44
N GLY A 232 21.07 -5.60 -1.64
CA GLY A 232 20.00 -5.76 -0.65
C GLY A 232 18.65 -5.32 -1.20
N SER A 233 17.81 -4.69 -0.37
CA SER A 233 16.50 -4.20 -0.79
C SER A 233 16.49 -2.70 -1.05
N PHE A 234 15.66 -2.28 -2.00
CA PHE A 234 15.41 -0.88 -2.31
C PHE A 234 13.91 -0.57 -2.23
N PRO A 235 13.49 0.65 -1.87
CA PRO A 235 12.08 1.00 -1.81
C PRO A 235 11.34 0.77 -3.14
N ALA A 236 10.19 0.12 -3.09
CA ALA A 236 9.37 -0.19 -4.27
C ALA A 236 8.61 1.02 -4.82
N SER A 237 8.46 2.09 -4.05
CA SER A 237 7.70 3.29 -4.41
C SER A 237 8.35 4.58 -3.91
N PRO A 238 8.13 5.73 -4.58
CA PRO A 238 8.50 7.03 -4.04
C PRO A 238 7.81 7.29 -2.71
N GLY A 239 8.48 8.03 -1.83
CA GLY A 239 7.94 8.41 -0.52
C GLY A 239 8.29 7.43 0.60
N THR A 240 8.60 6.17 0.26
CA THR A 240 9.12 5.18 1.21
C THR A 240 10.60 5.47 1.52
N PRO A 241 10.99 5.80 2.76
CA PRO A 241 12.39 6.03 3.11
C PRO A 241 13.23 4.75 2.95
N SER A 242 14.45 4.85 2.42
CA SER A 242 15.34 3.68 2.25
C SER A 242 15.57 2.88 3.53
N LYS A 243 15.61 3.56 4.69
CA LYS A 243 15.76 2.91 6.00
C LYS A 243 14.57 2.03 6.39
N MET A 244 13.38 2.24 5.82
CA MET A 244 12.22 1.38 6.14
C MET A 244 12.39 -0.04 5.61
N VAL A 245 13.24 -0.24 4.60
CA VAL A 245 13.43 -1.53 3.93
C VAL A 245 14.83 -2.10 4.10
N GLU A 246 15.67 -1.48 4.94
CA GLU A 246 17.07 -1.90 5.12
C GLU A 246 17.21 -3.29 5.74
N ASP A 247 16.25 -3.67 6.59
CA ASP A 247 16.17 -4.98 7.23
C ASP A 247 15.36 -6.01 6.42
N VAL A 248 14.92 -5.66 5.22
CA VAL A 248 14.10 -6.55 4.38
C VAL A 248 14.99 -7.20 3.34
N TYR A 249 14.83 -8.51 3.13
CA TYR A 249 15.45 -9.25 2.04
C TYR A 249 14.36 -9.80 1.13
N VAL A 250 14.39 -9.42 -0.14
CA VAL A 250 13.45 -9.94 -1.15
C VAL A 250 14.11 -11.08 -1.91
N LEU A 251 13.62 -12.29 -1.69
CA LEU A 251 14.16 -13.52 -2.28
C LEU A 251 13.25 -14.06 -3.38
N LYS A 252 13.74 -15.01 -4.18
CA LYS A 252 12.93 -15.65 -5.23
C LYS A 252 12.05 -16.73 -4.62
N TYR A 253 10.77 -16.71 -4.97
CA TYR A 253 9.85 -17.76 -4.52
C TYR A 253 10.14 -19.08 -5.25
N GLY A 254 10.21 -20.18 -4.51
CA GLY A 254 10.44 -21.52 -5.07
C GLY A 254 11.88 -21.81 -5.52
N ASP A 255 12.85 -20.95 -5.17
CA ASP A 255 14.26 -21.12 -5.52
C ASP A 255 15.05 -21.78 -4.37
N PRO A 256 15.74 -22.91 -4.59
CA PRO A 256 16.58 -23.54 -3.56
C PRO A 256 17.65 -22.62 -2.96
N GLU A 257 18.22 -21.69 -3.74
CA GLU A 257 19.21 -20.73 -3.23
C GLU A 257 18.60 -19.80 -2.17
N SER A 258 17.30 -19.49 -2.31
CA SER A 258 16.58 -18.68 -1.33
C SER A 258 16.38 -19.43 -0.01
N LEU A 259 16.21 -20.76 -0.06
CA LEU A 259 16.15 -21.58 1.15
C LEU A 259 17.51 -21.67 1.84
N GLU A 260 18.59 -21.77 1.06
CA GLU A 260 19.95 -21.79 1.62
C GLU A 260 20.31 -20.46 2.29
N PHE A 261 19.87 -19.32 1.72
CA PHE A 261 20.03 -18.00 2.33
C PHE A 261 19.34 -17.86 3.69
N ILE A 262 18.21 -18.53 3.90
CA ILE A 262 17.40 -18.40 5.12
C ILE A 262 17.99 -19.20 6.31
N LYS A 263 18.76 -20.26 6.03
CA LYS A 263 19.37 -21.12 7.05
C LYS A 263 20.44 -20.38 7.85
#